data_AF-A0A4U2YL66-F1
#
_entry.id   AF-A0A4U2YL66-F1
#
_cell.length_a   1.000
_cell.length_b   1.000
_cell.length_c   1.000
_cell.angle_alpha   90.00
_cell.angle_beta   90.00
_cell.angle_gamma   90.00
#
_symmetry.space_group_name_H-M   'P 1'
#
loop_
_entity.id
_entity.type
_entity.pdbx_description
1 polymer ?
#
loop_
_entity_poly.entity_id
_entity_poly.type
_entity_poly.pdbx_seq_one_letter_code
_entity_poly.pdbx_strand_id
1 'polypeptide(L)'
;MELNIQSHNNDCENNLMNYSLYIPRYSQKFCMNDWPKGLLIEERSHDYWSDRCCGLACLRMVISHYKIPIPTQLELLKEGLKRKYYISKGWLHQGLADLGEMYGVKGNPIVIKSGKQLENLLVTKGPVICSIAPKFPKNGSKGGHLVVVCGRIHTSKGRLICFRDPSLWGETNSIVFEDRFFSSFSGRAIVFSLD
;
A
#
# COMPACT_ATOMS: atom_id res chain seq x y z
N MET A 1 -3.83 1.12 -58.42
CA MET A 1 -3.88 2.38 -57.66
C MET A 1 -4.68 2.09 -56.40
N GLU A 2 -4.01 1.49 -55.42
CA GLU A 2 -4.62 1.12 -54.14
C GLU A 2 -4.22 2.18 -53.10
N LEU A 3 -5.22 2.81 -52.49
CA LEU A 3 -5.04 3.77 -51.41
C LEU A 3 -4.68 3.01 -50.14
N ASN A 4 -3.41 3.15 -49.76
CA ASN A 4 -2.83 2.56 -48.57
C ASN A 4 -3.33 3.34 -47.33
N ILE A 5 -4.26 2.76 -46.57
CA ILE A 5 -4.70 3.31 -45.28
C ILE A 5 -3.64 2.93 -44.26
N GLN A 6 -2.72 3.86 -44.02
CA GLN A 6 -1.69 3.75 -42.99
C GLN A 6 -2.39 3.83 -41.62
N SER A 7 -2.55 2.68 -40.96
CA SER A 7 -3.03 2.57 -39.60
C SER A 7 -2.09 3.32 -38.65
N HIS A 8 -2.50 4.50 -38.18
CA HIS A 8 -1.91 5.19 -37.05
C HIS A 8 -2.24 4.45 -35.74
N ASN A 9 -1.56 3.33 -35.50
CA ASN A 9 -1.46 2.69 -34.20
C ASN A 9 0.00 2.81 -33.78
N ASN A 10 0.40 3.84 -33.02
CA ASN A 10 1.73 3.79 -32.37
C ASN A 10 2.04 4.74 -31.18
N ASP A 11 1.07 5.38 -30.51
CA ASP A 11 1.42 6.28 -29.39
C ASP A 11 0.81 5.94 -28.01
N CYS A 12 -0.13 5.00 -27.91
CA CYS A 12 -0.80 4.69 -26.63
C CYS A 12 -0.30 3.42 -25.92
N GLU A 13 0.44 2.53 -26.59
CA GLU A 13 0.83 1.23 -26.00
C GLU A 13 2.25 1.20 -25.42
N ASN A 14 3.11 2.16 -25.74
CA ASN A 14 4.53 2.14 -25.36
C ASN A 14 4.91 2.88 -24.06
N ASN A 15 3.94 3.21 -23.21
CA ASN A 15 4.17 3.87 -21.91
C ASN A 15 3.62 3.07 -20.73
N LEU A 16 3.64 1.73 -20.81
CA LEU A 16 3.59 0.89 -19.62
C LEU A 16 4.87 1.12 -18.80
N MET A 17 4.91 2.23 -18.05
CA MET A 17 5.86 2.40 -16.96
C MET A 17 5.85 1.12 -16.12
N ASN A 18 7.03 0.67 -15.68
CA ASN A 18 7.25 -0.52 -14.85
C ASN A 18 6.53 -0.42 -13.50
N TYR A 19 5.21 -0.50 -13.53
CA TYR A 19 4.36 -0.45 -12.37
C TYR A 19 4.14 -1.85 -11.82
N SER A 20 4.10 -1.94 -10.50
CA SER A 20 3.81 -3.17 -9.79
C SER A 20 2.29 -3.41 -9.69
N LEU A 21 1.58 -3.29 -10.82
CA LEU A 21 0.11 -3.38 -10.86
C LEU A 21 -0.40 -4.74 -10.36
N TYR A 22 0.42 -5.79 -10.41
CA TYR A 22 0.08 -7.16 -10.02
C TYR A 22 0.41 -7.52 -8.56
N ILE A 23 0.29 -6.56 -7.64
CA ILE A 23 0.44 -6.85 -6.20
C ILE A 23 -0.87 -7.45 -5.65
N PRO A 24 -0.82 -8.62 -4.98
CA PRO A 24 -1.99 -9.20 -4.34
C PRO A 24 -2.46 -8.32 -3.18
N ARG A 25 -3.78 -8.26 -2.97
CA ARG A 25 -4.36 -7.58 -1.80
C ARG A 25 -4.35 -8.53 -0.61
N TYR A 26 -3.73 -8.14 0.50
CA TYR A 26 -3.93 -8.79 1.79
C TYR A 26 -4.92 -7.99 2.63
N SER A 27 -5.91 -8.66 3.20
CA SER A 27 -6.88 -8.03 4.11
C SER A 27 -6.23 -7.70 5.46
N GLN A 28 -6.66 -6.60 6.09
CA GLN A 28 -6.32 -6.32 7.49
C GLN A 28 -7.11 -7.17 8.49
N LYS A 29 -8.20 -7.82 8.04
CA LYS A 29 -9.02 -8.68 8.89
C LYS A 29 -8.31 -10.01 9.11
N PHE A 30 -8.31 -10.48 10.36
CA PHE A 30 -7.96 -11.87 10.65
C PHE A 30 -9.14 -12.76 10.26
N CYS A 31 -8.89 -13.83 9.49
CA CYS A 31 -9.91 -14.86 9.35
C CYS A 31 -9.89 -15.78 10.59
N MET A 32 -11.01 -16.48 10.84
CA MET A 32 -11.16 -17.34 12.02
C MET A 32 -10.11 -18.47 12.10
N ASN A 33 -9.52 -18.86 10.95
CA ASN A 33 -8.46 -19.86 10.88
C ASN A 33 -7.06 -19.28 11.16
N ASP A 34 -6.86 -17.97 10.97
CA ASP A 34 -5.57 -17.28 11.20
C ASP A 34 -5.37 -16.88 12.66
N TRP A 35 -6.41 -17.00 13.49
CA TRP A 35 -6.40 -16.61 14.89
C TRP A 35 -6.76 -17.80 15.80
N PRO A 36 -5.82 -18.29 16.61
CA PRO A 36 -6.08 -19.41 17.51
C PRO A 36 -7.29 -19.16 18.43
N LYS A 37 -8.15 -20.17 18.58
CA LYS A 37 -9.36 -20.08 19.40
C LYS A 37 -9.02 -19.65 20.83
N GLY A 38 -9.70 -18.62 21.32
CA GLY A 38 -9.52 -18.09 22.67
C GLY A 38 -8.26 -17.25 22.87
N LEU A 39 -7.42 -17.05 21.85
CA LEU A 39 -6.26 -16.18 21.97
C LEU A 39 -6.70 -14.73 22.17
N LEU A 40 -6.14 -14.10 23.20
CA LEU A 40 -6.17 -12.66 23.41
C LEU A 40 -4.74 -12.14 23.35
N ILE A 41 -4.53 -11.00 22.69
CA ILE A 41 -3.26 -10.27 22.69
C ILE A 41 -3.53 -8.92 23.34
N GLU A 42 -2.83 -8.65 24.44
CA GLU A 42 -3.07 -7.48 25.30
C GLU A 42 -4.55 -7.36 25.71
N GLU A 43 -5.16 -8.50 26.09
CA GLU A 43 -6.59 -8.60 26.47
C GLU A 43 -7.59 -8.27 25.34
N ARG A 44 -7.13 -8.23 24.09
CA ARG A 44 -7.96 -7.93 22.91
C ARG A 44 -8.08 -9.12 21.96
N SER A 45 -9.27 -9.26 21.38
CA SER A 45 -9.61 -10.31 20.42
C SER A 45 -9.14 -9.95 18.99
N HIS A 46 -9.31 -10.91 18.09
CA HIS A 46 -9.08 -10.73 16.65
C HIS A 46 -9.87 -9.57 16.04
N ASP A 47 -11.11 -9.30 16.46
CA ASP A 47 -11.93 -8.21 15.94
C ASP A 47 -11.30 -6.85 16.22
N TYR A 48 -10.81 -6.65 17.44
CA TYR A 48 -10.13 -5.42 17.82
C TYR A 48 -8.89 -5.17 16.96
N TRP A 49 -8.05 -6.20 16.79
CA TRP A 49 -6.82 -6.07 16.03
C TRP A 49 -7.06 -5.97 14.53
N SER A 50 -8.12 -6.58 14.02
CA SER A 50 -8.53 -6.54 12.62
C SER A 50 -8.77 -5.13 12.09
N ASP A 51 -9.21 -4.19 12.94
CA ASP A 51 -9.38 -2.78 12.56
C ASP A 51 -8.09 -1.95 12.66
N ARG A 52 -7.02 -2.56 13.17
CA ARG A 52 -5.75 -1.89 13.50
C ARG A 52 -4.57 -2.42 12.71
N CYS A 53 -4.76 -3.43 11.87
CA CYS A 53 -3.69 -4.10 11.13
C CYS A 53 -3.46 -3.59 9.70
N CYS A 54 -4.01 -2.44 9.29
CA CYS A 54 -3.83 -1.93 7.92
C CYS A 54 -2.34 -1.80 7.53
N GLY A 55 -1.49 -1.31 8.45
CA GLY A 55 -0.04 -1.23 8.22
C GLY A 55 0.64 -2.58 8.03
N LEU A 56 0.26 -3.60 8.81
CA LEU A 56 0.80 -4.95 8.70
C LEU A 56 0.37 -5.62 7.39
N ALA A 57 -0.89 -5.45 7.01
CA ALA A 57 -1.39 -5.93 5.73
C ALA A 57 -0.67 -5.27 4.54
N CYS A 58 -0.43 -3.95 4.60
CA CYS A 58 0.40 -3.24 3.63
C CYS A 58 1.83 -3.77 3.56
N LEU A 59 2.45 -4.05 4.71
CA LEU A 59 3.79 -4.64 4.75
C LEU A 59 3.81 -6.01 4.07
N ARG A 60 2.82 -6.88 4.34
CA ARG A 60 2.70 -8.19 3.68
C ARG A 60 2.58 -8.08 2.16
N MET A 61 1.81 -7.10 1.66
CA MET A 61 1.69 -6.83 0.22
C MET A 61 3.03 -6.41 -0.40
N VAL A 62 3.82 -5.59 0.29
CA VAL A 62 5.15 -5.18 -0.17
C VAL A 62 6.14 -6.35 -0.11
N ILE A 63 6.19 -7.12 0.97
CA ILE A 63 7.03 -8.33 1.08
C ILE A 63 6.70 -9.31 -0.06
N SER A 64 5.41 -9.51 -0.35
CA SER A 64 4.94 -10.35 -1.45
C SER A 64 5.46 -9.89 -2.82
N HIS A 65 5.51 -8.57 -3.06
CA HIS A 65 6.06 -8.02 -4.31
C HIS A 65 7.51 -8.46 -4.55
N TYR A 66 8.30 -8.54 -3.47
CA TYR A 66 9.70 -8.97 -3.52
C TYR A 66 9.90 -10.49 -3.59
N LYS A 67 8.80 -11.27 -3.65
CA LYS A 67 8.82 -12.74 -3.79
C LYS A 67 9.62 -13.46 -2.69
N ILE A 68 9.72 -12.86 -1.52
CA ILE A 68 10.32 -13.46 -0.33
C ILE A 68 9.23 -14.07 0.57
N PRO A 69 9.58 -15.00 1.49
CA PRO A 69 8.61 -15.58 2.41
C PRO A 69 7.82 -14.52 3.19
N ILE A 70 6.50 -14.61 3.13
CA ILE A 70 5.60 -13.61 3.69
C ILE A 70 5.20 -14.05 5.10
N PRO A 71 5.51 -13.28 6.16
CA PRO A 71 5.03 -13.60 7.49
C PRO A 71 3.50 -13.51 7.57
N THR A 72 2.91 -14.30 8.46
CA THR A 72 1.51 -14.19 8.79
C THR A 72 1.24 -12.84 9.47
N GLN A 73 -0.01 -12.37 9.39
CA GLN A 73 -0.38 -11.12 10.05
C GLN A 73 -0.27 -11.24 11.58
N LEU A 74 -0.47 -12.44 12.13
CA LEU A 74 -0.38 -12.69 13.57
C LEU A 74 1.08 -12.62 14.06
N GLU A 75 2.02 -13.15 13.30
CA GLU A 75 3.46 -13.03 13.59
C GLU A 75 3.90 -11.57 13.59
N LEU A 76 3.53 -10.81 12.56
CA LEU A 76 3.82 -9.38 12.48
C LEU A 76 3.20 -8.59 13.65
N LEU A 77 1.97 -8.93 14.04
CA LEU A 77 1.29 -8.28 15.17
C LEU A 77 2.04 -8.54 16.47
N LYS A 78 2.35 -9.79 16.78
CA LYS A 78 3.07 -10.17 18.01
C LYS A 78 4.44 -9.49 18.09
N GLU A 79 5.19 -9.52 17.01
CA GLU A 79 6.54 -8.94 16.98
C GLU A 79 6.49 -7.41 17.05
N GLY A 80 5.55 -6.79 16.34
CA GLY A 80 5.35 -5.35 16.38
C GLY A 80 4.94 -4.82 17.76
N LEU A 81 4.07 -5.55 18.48
CA LEU A 81 3.68 -5.18 19.84
C LEU A 81 4.81 -5.37 20.85
N LYS A 82 5.54 -6.50 20.77
CA LYS A 82 6.74 -6.74 21.58
C LYS A 82 7.75 -5.59 21.50
N ARG A 83 7.87 -4.97 20.31
CA ARG A 83 8.76 -3.83 20.04
C ARG A 83 8.13 -2.45 20.28
N LYS A 84 6.88 -2.40 20.73
CA LYS A 84 6.12 -1.15 20.96
C LYS A 84 6.00 -0.28 19.70
N TYR A 85 5.89 -0.90 18.52
CA TYR A 85 5.69 -0.21 17.26
C TYR A 85 4.25 0.20 16.99
N TYR A 86 3.30 -0.30 17.79
CA TYR A 86 1.93 0.18 17.80
C TYR A 86 1.74 1.19 18.93
N ILE A 87 1.10 2.32 18.62
CA ILE A 87 0.67 3.34 19.58
C ILE A 87 -0.83 3.62 19.41
N SER A 88 -1.41 4.45 20.28
CA SER A 88 -2.83 4.82 20.21
C SER A 88 -3.26 5.43 18.87
N LYS A 89 -2.31 6.02 18.11
CA LYS A 89 -2.54 6.58 16.77
C LYS A 89 -2.33 5.59 15.61
N GLY A 90 -1.98 4.34 15.90
CA GLY A 90 -1.70 3.30 14.90
C GLY A 90 -0.23 2.87 14.87
N TRP A 91 0.15 2.19 13.79
CA TRP A 91 1.52 1.71 13.58
C TRP A 91 2.48 2.86 13.26
N LEU A 92 3.61 2.89 13.96
CA LEU A 92 4.71 3.79 13.65
C LEU A 92 5.27 3.44 12.27
N HIS A 93 5.50 4.46 11.42
CA HIS A 93 6.07 4.23 10.09
C HIS A 93 7.47 3.64 10.17
N GLN A 94 8.29 4.13 11.11
CA GLN A 94 9.60 3.53 11.38
C GLN A 94 9.46 2.09 11.88
N GLY A 95 8.49 1.82 12.77
CA GLY A 95 8.23 0.46 13.23
C GLY A 95 7.86 -0.51 12.12
N LEU A 96 7.08 -0.07 11.12
CA LEU A 96 6.79 -0.90 9.93
C LEU A 96 8.01 -1.10 9.02
N ALA A 97 8.87 -0.09 8.91
CA ALA A 97 10.13 -0.20 8.18
C ALA A 97 11.07 -1.22 8.85
N ASP A 98 11.27 -1.08 10.17
CA ASP A 98 12.06 -1.99 10.98
C ASP A 98 11.49 -3.43 10.92
N LEU A 99 10.15 -3.57 10.99
CA LEU A 99 9.51 -4.86 10.80
C LEU A 99 9.87 -5.47 9.44
N GLY A 100 9.77 -4.70 8.36
CA GLY A 100 10.14 -5.18 7.03
C GLY A 100 11.58 -5.68 6.94
N GLU A 101 12.51 -4.97 7.57
CA GLU A 101 13.94 -5.31 7.53
C GLU A 101 14.21 -6.68 8.16
N MET A 102 13.56 -7.00 9.28
CA MET A 102 13.68 -8.32 9.90
C MET A 102 13.20 -9.47 9.01
N TYR A 103 12.31 -9.18 8.06
CA TYR A 103 11.82 -10.16 7.09
C TYR A 103 12.48 -10.01 5.72
N GLY A 104 13.57 -9.24 5.60
CA GLY A 104 14.41 -9.19 4.41
C GLY A 104 14.08 -8.08 3.40
N VAL A 105 13.27 -7.07 3.77
CA VAL A 105 13.05 -5.88 2.93
C VAL A 105 13.35 -4.60 3.71
N LYS A 106 14.33 -3.83 3.26
CA LYS A 106 14.72 -2.61 3.96
C LYS A 106 13.71 -1.50 3.76
N GLY A 107 13.07 -1.06 4.83
CA GLY A 107 12.11 0.04 4.81
C GLY A 107 12.75 1.39 5.12
N ASN A 108 12.29 2.44 4.44
CA ASN A 108 12.68 3.82 4.72
C ASN A 108 11.44 4.72 4.74
N PRO A 109 11.03 5.26 5.90
CA PRO A 109 9.98 6.27 5.95
C PRO A 109 10.43 7.57 5.27
N ILE A 110 9.58 8.15 4.43
CA ILE A 110 9.90 9.35 3.65
C ILE A 110 8.71 10.31 3.57
N VAL A 111 8.99 11.52 3.07
CA VAL A 111 7.96 12.50 2.69
C VAL A 111 7.90 12.62 1.16
N ILE A 112 6.70 12.49 0.61
CA ILE A 112 6.39 12.67 -0.81
C ILE A 112 5.57 13.94 -0.98
N LYS A 113 6.05 14.85 -1.85
CA LYS A 113 5.45 16.17 -2.06
C LYS A 113 4.67 16.30 -3.37
N SER A 114 4.86 15.38 -4.32
CA SER A 114 4.24 15.48 -5.64
C SER A 114 4.00 14.12 -6.30
N GLY A 115 3.08 14.10 -7.28
CA GLY A 115 2.81 12.93 -8.10
C GLY A 115 4.03 12.49 -8.92
N LYS A 116 4.90 13.42 -9.33
CA LYS A 116 6.12 13.10 -10.05
C LYS A 116 7.16 12.39 -9.17
N GLN A 117 7.29 12.82 -7.91
CA GLN A 117 8.15 12.13 -6.95
C GLN A 117 7.61 10.72 -6.66
N LEU A 118 6.30 10.58 -6.48
CA LEU A 118 5.65 9.28 -6.31
C LEU A 118 5.88 8.35 -7.50
N GLU A 119 5.72 8.85 -8.73
CA GLU A 119 6.00 8.11 -9.95
C GLU A 119 7.45 7.61 -10.00
N ASN A 120 8.41 8.48 -9.70
CA ASN A 120 9.82 8.10 -9.70
C ASN A 120 10.10 6.97 -8.70
N LEU A 121 9.48 7.01 -7.51
CA LEU A 121 9.60 5.94 -6.52
C LEU A 121 8.96 4.64 -7.02
N LEU A 122 7.78 4.71 -7.63
CA LEU A 122 7.11 3.53 -8.18
C LEU A 122 7.96 2.83 -9.26
N VAL A 123 8.65 3.61 -10.09
CA VAL A 123 9.51 3.09 -11.15
C VAL A 123 10.84 2.54 -10.61
N THR A 124 11.45 3.22 -9.63
CA THR A 124 12.82 2.92 -9.18
C THR A 124 12.89 2.00 -7.95
N LYS A 125 11.83 1.97 -7.15
CA LYS A 125 11.76 1.22 -5.88
C LYS A 125 10.55 0.28 -5.82
N GLY A 126 9.60 0.39 -6.75
CA GLY A 126 8.38 -0.41 -6.71
C GLY A 126 7.33 0.16 -5.76
N PRO A 127 6.46 -0.69 -5.16
CA PRO A 127 5.29 -0.23 -4.41
C PRO A 127 5.65 0.56 -3.16
N VAL A 128 4.79 1.54 -2.84
CA VAL A 128 5.00 2.47 -1.74
C VAL A 128 3.85 2.38 -0.76
N ILE A 129 4.13 2.22 0.54
CA ILE A 129 3.08 2.34 1.57
C ILE A 129 2.83 3.82 1.80
N CYS A 130 1.59 4.28 1.61
CA CYS A 130 1.19 5.68 1.76
C CYS A 130 0.17 5.85 2.88
N SER A 131 0.33 6.90 3.69
CA SER A 131 -0.63 7.27 4.73
C SER A 131 -1.67 8.26 4.23
N ILE A 132 -2.91 7.81 4.18
CA ILE A 132 -4.06 8.48 3.57
C ILE A 132 -5.24 8.53 4.53
N ALA A 133 -6.18 9.46 4.33
CA ALA A 133 -7.47 9.41 5.01
C ALA A 133 -8.34 8.28 4.45
N PRO A 134 -9.01 7.47 5.30
CA PRO A 134 -9.77 6.30 4.88
C PRO A 134 -10.74 6.61 3.73
N LYS A 135 -10.72 5.80 2.66
CA LYS A 135 -11.59 5.93 1.46
C LYS A 135 -11.39 7.21 0.63
N PHE A 136 -10.29 7.93 0.85
CA PHE A 136 -9.90 9.10 0.06
C PHE A 136 -10.95 10.22 -0.02
N PRO A 137 -11.43 10.80 1.09
CA PRO A 137 -12.38 11.91 1.06
C PRO A 137 -11.74 13.20 0.53
N LYS A 138 -12.50 14.00 -0.23
CA LYS A 138 -12.08 15.34 -0.71
C LYS A 138 -12.45 16.46 0.27
N ASN A 139 -12.44 16.17 1.57
CA ASN A 139 -12.81 17.12 2.63
C ASN A 139 -11.58 17.66 3.40
N GLY A 140 -10.37 17.44 2.89
CA GLY A 140 -9.12 17.89 3.50
C GLY A 140 -8.57 17.01 4.62
N SER A 141 -9.28 15.96 5.03
CA SER A 141 -8.78 14.99 6.02
C SER A 141 -7.57 14.24 5.48
N LYS A 142 -6.55 13.99 6.31
CA LYS A 142 -5.30 13.31 5.88
C LYS A 142 -4.83 12.27 6.90
N GLY A 143 -4.28 11.17 6.39
CA GLY A 143 -3.69 10.10 7.21
C GLY A 143 -4.70 9.30 8.05
N GLY A 144 -4.19 8.42 8.91
CA GLY A 144 -5.00 7.54 9.76
C GLY A 144 -5.32 6.16 9.15
N HIS A 145 -5.03 5.97 7.86
CA HIS A 145 -5.07 4.68 7.18
C HIS A 145 -3.84 4.49 6.29
N LEU A 146 -3.48 3.23 6.03
CA LEU A 146 -2.35 2.89 5.17
C LEU A 146 -2.85 2.08 3.97
N VAL A 147 -2.31 2.41 2.79
CA VAL A 147 -2.55 1.69 1.53
C VAL A 147 -1.22 1.46 0.82
N VAL A 148 -1.17 0.46 -0.06
CA VAL A 148 -0.02 0.28 -0.96
C VAL A 148 -0.33 0.93 -2.30
N VAL A 149 0.40 1.98 -2.67
CA VAL A 149 0.33 2.56 -4.01
C VAL A 149 1.25 1.76 -4.93
N CYS A 150 0.72 1.37 -6.10
CA CYS A 150 1.41 0.46 -7.01
C CYS A 150 1.43 0.92 -8.47
N GLY A 151 0.83 2.07 -8.80
CA GLY A 151 0.88 2.62 -10.15
C GLY A 151 0.32 4.03 -10.26
N ARG A 152 0.69 4.72 -11.35
CA ARG A 152 0.20 6.06 -11.71
C ARG A 152 -0.11 6.14 -13.20
N ILE A 153 -1.38 6.01 -13.58
CA ILE A 153 -1.76 5.88 -14.99
C ILE A 153 -2.10 7.26 -15.57
N HIS A 154 -1.58 7.54 -16.76
CA HIS A 154 -1.98 8.71 -17.55
C HIS A 154 -3.16 8.33 -18.45
N THR A 155 -4.22 9.15 -18.43
CA THR A 155 -5.39 8.99 -19.29
C THR A 155 -5.74 10.32 -19.94
N SER A 156 -6.59 10.31 -20.95
CA SER A 156 -7.13 11.54 -21.57
C SER A 156 -7.92 12.41 -20.58
N LYS A 157 -8.43 11.84 -19.49
CA LYS A 157 -9.22 12.52 -18.45
C LYS A 157 -8.38 12.99 -17.25
N GLY A 158 -7.06 12.79 -17.29
CA GLY A 158 -6.15 13.11 -16.20
C GLY A 158 -5.42 11.88 -15.67
N ARG A 159 -4.84 12.01 -14.47
CA ARG A 159 -3.99 10.98 -13.87
C ARG A 159 -4.74 10.19 -12.80
N LEU A 160 -4.51 8.89 -12.78
CA LEU A 160 -5.08 7.95 -11.83
C LEU A 160 -3.97 7.35 -10.95
N ILE A 161 -4.27 7.12 -9.67
CA ILE A 161 -3.40 6.41 -8.73
C ILE A 161 -3.99 5.03 -8.47
N CYS A 162 -3.22 4.00 -8.76
CA CYS A 162 -3.58 2.60 -8.47
C CYS A 162 -3.05 2.21 -7.09
N PHE A 163 -3.88 1.55 -6.30
CA PHE A 163 -3.54 1.14 -4.95
C PHE A 163 -4.15 -0.21 -4.55
N ARG A 164 -3.68 -0.73 -3.42
CA ARG A 164 -4.28 -1.83 -2.66
C ARG A 164 -4.60 -1.35 -1.27
N ASP A 165 -5.88 -1.33 -0.94
CA ASP A 165 -6.39 -0.96 0.39
C ASP A 165 -6.73 -2.25 1.15
N PRO A 166 -6.15 -2.48 2.34
CA PRO A 166 -6.37 -3.71 3.10
C PRO A 166 -7.76 -3.78 3.75
N SER A 167 -8.51 -2.68 3.81
CA SER A 167 -9.86 -2.64 4.36
C SER A 167 -10.89 -3.29 3.45
N LEU A 168 -12.12 -3.49 3.95
CA LEU A 168 -13.26 -3.98 3.16
C LEU A 168 -13.57 -3.07 1.96
N TRP A 169 -13.37 -1.75 2.09
CA TRP A 169 -13.60 -0.82 0.97
C TRP A 169 -12.64 -1.09 -0.19
N GLY A 170 -11.41 -1.52 0.13
CA GLY A 170 -10.40 -1.89 -0.85
C GLY A 170 -10.66 -3.17 -1.65
N GLU A 171 -11.71 -3.93 -1.32
CA GLU A 171 -12.09 -5.13 -2.07
C GLU A 171 -12.65 -4.80 -3.45
N THR A 172 -13.37 -3.69 -3.55
CA THR A 172 -14.00 -3.22 -4.79
C THR A 172 -13.40 -1.92 -5.31
N ASN A 173 -12.45 -1.32 -4.57
CA ASN A 173 -11.83 -0.05 -4.92
C ASN A 173 -10.31 -0.17 -4.92
N SER A 174 -9.69 0.15 -6.06
CA SER A 174 -8.23 0.04 -6.25
C SER A 174 -7.64 1.17 -7.09
N ILE A 175 -8.45 2.17 -7.44
CA ILE A 175 -8.05 3.30 -8.26
C ILE A 175 -8.83 4.57 -7.89
N VAL A 176 -8.15 5.71 -7.89
CA VAL A 176 -8.75 7.04 -7.73
C VAL A 176 -8.03 8.06 -8.61
N PHE A 177 -8.67 9.19 -8.91
CA PHE A 177 -7.97 10.32 -9.51
C PHE A 177 -6.87 10.88 -8.59
N GLU A 178 -5.80 11.38 -9.20
CA GLU A 178 -4.63 11.93 -8.50
C GLU A 178 -5.00 13.06 -7.55
N ASP A 179 -5.90 13.97 -7.94
CA ASP A 179 -6.37 15.07 -7.09
C ASP A 179 -7.06 14.55 -5.82
N ARG A 180 -7.89 13.51 -5.95
CA ARG A 180 -8.56 12.84 -4.82
C ARG A 180 -7.54 12.16 -3.92
N PHE A 181 -6.54 11.49 -4.49
CA PHE A 181 -5.45 10.89 -3.71
C PHE A 181 -4.71 11.94 -2.88
N PHE A 182 -4.23 13.02 -3.52
CA PHE A 182 -3.46 14.06 -2.82
C PHE A 182 -4.29 14.90 -1.84
N SER A 183 -5.60 14.98 -2.01
CA SER A 183 -6.49 15.58 -1.01
C SER A 183 -6.48 14.81 0.32
N SER A 184 -6.31 13.49 0.25
CA SER A 184 -6.31 12.59 1.43
C SER A 184 -4.92 12.16 1.90
N PHE A 185 -3.90 12.33 1.07
CA PHE A 185 -2.54 11.91 1.37
C PHE A 185 -1.87 12.86 2.38
N SER A 186 -1.33 12.29 3.45
CA SER A 186 -0.60 13.05 4.48
C SER A 186 0.79 13.52 4.04
N GLY A 187 1.26 13.07 2.88
CA GLY A 187 2.65 13.24 2.45
C GLY A 187 3.60 12.19 3.03
N ARG A 188 3.19 11.43 4.05
CA ARG A 188 4.04 10.42 4.70
C ARG A 188 3.91 9.07 4.01
N ALA A 189 5.05 8.48 3.66
CA ALA A 189 5.13 7.19 3.00
C ALA A 189 6.27 6.33 3.58
N ILE A 190 6.32 5.07 3.14
CA ILE A 190 7.43 4.14 3.40
C ILE A 190 7.77 3.48 2.07
N VAL A 191 9.05 3.55 1.69
CA VAL A 191 9.59 2.85 0.52
C VAL A 191 10.40 1.66 0.98
N PHE A 192 10.43 0.61 0.18
CA PHE A 192 11.17 -0.60 0.50
C PHE A 192 12.11 -0.95 -0.65
N SER A 193 13.17 -1.70 -0.36
CA SER A 193 14.07 -2.30 -1.36
C SER A 193 14.67 -3.61 -0.84
N LEU A 194 15.09 -4.46 -1.77
CA LEU A 194 16.11 -5.47 -1.48
C LEU A 194 17.45 -4.74 -1.51
N ASP A 195 18.24 -4.86 -0.45
CA ASP A 195 19.63 -4.40 -0.44
C ASP A 195 20.51 -5.32 -1.32
#